data_AF-A0A4Q4WCI9-F1
#
_entry.id   AF-A0A4Q4WCI9-F1
#
_cell.length_a   1.000
_cell.length_b   1.000
_cell.length_c   1.000
_cell.angle_alpha   90.00
_cell.angle_beta   90.00
_cell.angle_gamma   90.00
#
_symmetry.space_group_name_H-M   'P 1'
#
loop_
_entity.id
_entity.type
_entity.pdbx_description
1 polymer ?
#
loop_
_entity_poly.entity_id
_entity_poly.type
_entity_poly.pdbx_seq_one_letter_code
_entity_poly.pdbx_strand_id
1 'polypeptide(L)' 'MVIGEQGRVRQTKVTVGRRQDGQVEIVQGIGAKDGIVAAGAAFLTDGDVVRVAAPGAASMPAASAPAAGAKP' A
#
# COMPACT_ATOMS: atom_id res chain seq x y z
N MET A 1 -1.92 -1.71 -5.65
CA MET A 1 -2.10 -0.36 -6.22
C MET A 1 -0.84 0.02 -6.98
N VAL A 2 -0.99 0.39 -8.24
CA VAL A 2 0.12 0.87 -9.09
C VAL A 2 0.04 2.38 -9.18
N ILE A 3 1.18 3.05 -9.09
CA ILE A 3 1.31 4.49 -9.29
C ILE A 3 1.54 4.73 -10.78
N GLY A 4 0.55 5.30 -11.45
CA GLY A 4 0.62 5.72 -12.83
C GLY A 4 1.21 7.12 -13.00
N GLU A 5 1.06 7.67 -14.19
CA GLU A 5 1.55 9.00 -14.52
C GLU A 5 0.98 10.07 -13.59
N GLN A 6 1.78 11.10 -13.32
CA GLN A 6 1.41 12.24 -12.46
C GLN A 6 1.09 11.87 -11.00
N GLY A 7 1.52 10.67 -10.55
CA GLY A 7 1.31 10.21 -9.18
C GLY A 7 -0.10 9.73 -8.90
N ARG A 8 -0.90 9.42 -9.93
CA ARG A 8 -2.25 8.87 -9.76
C ARG A 8 -2.20 7.37 -9.55
N VAL A 9 -2.93 6.85 -8.57
CA VAL A 9 -2.97 5.41 -8.31
C VAL A 9 -4.08 4.71 -9.09
N ARG A 10 -3.82 3.46 -9.47
CA ARG A 10 -4.81 2.58 -10.10
C ARG A 10 -4.85 1.20 -9.46
N GLN A 11 -6.05 0.64 -9.39
CA GLN A 11 -6.26 -0.74 -8.96
C GLN A 11 -5.96 -1.69 -10.13
N THR A 12 -4.79 -2.33 -10.09
CA THR A 12 -4.34 -3.28 -11.12
C THR A 12 -4.42 -4.70 -10.58
N LYS A 13 -5.10 -5.58 -11.34
CA LYS A 13 -5.16 -7.00 -11.00
C LYS A 13 -3.80 -7.64 -11.27
N VAL A 14 -3.30 -8.38 -10.29
CA VAL A 14 -2.02 -9.08 -10.37
C VAL A 14 -2.19 -10.55 -10.06
N THR A 15 -1.32 -11.37 -10.64
CA THR A 15 -1.17 -12.77 -10.28
C THR A 15 -0.02 -12.88 -9.29
N VAL A 16 -0.31 -13.39 -8.09
CA VAL A 16 0.69 -13.57 -7.03
C VAL A 16 1.24 -15.00 -7.06
N GLY A 17 2.52 -15.13 -6.75
CA GLY A 17 3.24 -16.39 -6.64
C GLY A 17 3.54 -16.73 -5.18
N ARG A 18 4.81 -17.01 -4.89
CA ARG A 18 5.25 -17.41 -3.56
C ARG A 18 5.21 -16.25 -2.57
N ARG A 19 5.06 -16.58 -1.29
CA ARG A 19 5.19 -15.64 -0.17
C ARG A 19 6.29 -16.14 0.75
N GLN A 20 7.32 -15.34 0.95
CA GLN A 20 8.51 -15.69 1.73
C GLN A 20 9.05 -14.43 2.40
N ASP A 21 9.50 -14.53 3.65
CA ASP A 21 10.12 -13.43 4.41
C ASP A 21 9.33 -12.12 4.43
N GLY A 22 8.00 -12.23 4.53
CA GLY A 22 7.09 -11.06 4.52
C GLY A 22 6.93 -10.40 3.15
N GLN A 23 7.54 -10.94 2.10
CA GLN A 23 7.40 -10.49 0.71
C GLN A 23 6.45 -11.40 -0.08
N VAL A 24 5.80 -10.82 -1.09
CA VAL A 24 4.90 -11.53 -2.00
C VAL A 24 5.43 -11.36 -3.43
N GLU A 25 5.70 -12.49 -4.08
CA GLU A 25 6.12 -12.53 -5.48
C GLU A 25 4.93 -12.17 -6.39
N ILE A 26 5.17 -11.30 -7.37
CA ILE A 26 4.18 -10.94 -8.40
C ILE A 26 4.65 -11.55 -9.71
N VAL A 27 3.84 -12.44 -10.27
CA VAL A 27 4.16 -13.23 -11.47
C VAL A 27 3.68 -12.52 -12.74
N GLN A 28 2.54 -11.82 -12.67
CA GLN A 28 1.95 -11.09 -13.80
C GLN A 28 1.12 -9.90 -13.35
N GLY A 29 0.87 -8.97 -14.28
CA GLY A 29 -0.07 -7.86 -14.14
C GLY A 29 0.57 -6.48 -13.97
N ILE A 30 1.88 -6.41 -13.69
CA ILE A 30 2.66 -5.17 -13.57
C ILE A 30 4.09 -5.39 -14.06
N GLY A 31 4.76 -4.30 -14.45
CA GLY A 31 6.16 -4.28 -14.86
C GLY A 31 7.13 -4.04 -13.72
N ALA A 32 8.40 -4.43 -13.91
CA ALA A 32 9.46 -4.27 -12.90
C ALA A 32 9.81 -2.80 -12.57
N LYS A 33 9.37 -1.86 -13.41
CA LYS A 33 9.60 -0.41 -13.22
C LYS A 33 8.39 0.31 -12.66
N ASP A 34 7.29 -0.40 -12.42
CA ASP A 34 6.06 0.21 -11.92
C ASP A 34 6.22 0.58 -10.45
N GLY A 35 5.77 1.79 -10.09
CA GLY A 35 5.68 2.20 -8.70
C GLY A 35 4.54 1.45 -8.00
N ILE A 36 4.83 0.79 -6.88
CA ILE A 36 3.82 0.03 -6.12
C ILE A 36 3.62 0.67 -4.75
N VAL A 37 2.36 0.82 -4.36
CA VAL A 37 2.02 1.23 -2.98
C VAL A 37 2.22 0.05 -2.04
N ALA A 38 3.26 0.12 -1.20
CA ALA A 38 3.58 -0.93 -0.23
C ALA A 38 2.74 -0.84 1.07
N ALA A 39 2.29 0.34 1.45
CA ALA A 39 1.52 0.59 2.67
C ALA A 39 0.39 1.61 2.44
N GLY A 40 -0.71 1.48 3.18
CA GLY A 40 -1.84 2.42 3.11
C GLY A 40 -2.81 2.21 1.94
N ALA A 41 -2.68 1.12 1.17
CA ALA A 41 -3.55 0.85 0.02
C ALA A 41 -5.05 0.77 0.36
N ALA A 42 -5.40 0.43 1.61
CA ALA A 42 -6.80 0.35 2.07
C ALA A 42 -7.53 1.71 2.11
N PHE A 43 -6.79 2.83 2.08
CA PHE A 43 -7.37 4.17 2.09
C PHE A 43 -7.48 4.80 0.69
N LEU A 44 -6.91 4.14 -0.33
CA LEU A 44 -6.79 4.70 -1.66
C LEU A 44 -7.90 4.19 -2.58
N THR A 45 -8.42 5.10 -3.42
CA THR A 45 -9.33 4.78 -4.53
C THR A 45 -8.64 5.00 -5.87
N ASP A 46 -9.18 4.43 -6.94
CA ASP A 46 -8.69 4.67 -8.30
C ASP A 46 -8.71 6.18 -8.64
N GLY A 47 -7.61 6.70 -9.18
CA GLY A 47 -7.47 8.11 -9.55
C GLY A 47 -6.96 9.03 -8.45
N ASP A 48 -6.81 8.54 -7.21
CA ASP A 48 -6.25 9.30 -6.09
C ASP A 48 -4.80 9.73 -6.38
N VAL A 49 -4.43 10.94 -5.95
CA VAL A 49 -3.10 11.51 -6.19
C VAL A 49 -2.24 11.29 -4.95
N VAL A 50 -1.18 10.53 -5.11
CA VAL A 50 -0.24 10.20 -4.03
C VAL A 50 1.13 10.80 -4.29
N ARG A 51 1.88 10.99 -3.20
CA ARG A 51 3.31 11.32 -3.26
C ARG A 51 4.10 10.19 -2.62
N VAL A 52 5.23 9.84 -3.23
CA VAL A 52 6.15 8.84 -2.68
C VAL A 52 6.79 9.41 -1.41
N ALA A 53 6.59 8.73 -0.28
CA ALA A 53 7.23 9.09 0.98
C ALA A 53 8.71 8.65 0.98
N ALA A 54 9.56 9.40 1.68
CA ALA A 54 10.95 9.01 1.86
C ALA A 54 11.05 7.68 2.65
N PRO A 55 12.01 6.81 2.30
CA PRO A 55 12.22 5.57 3.03
C PRO A 55 12.48 5.87 4.52
N GLY A 56 11.65 5.28 5.40
CA GLY A 56 11.70 5.49 6.86
C GLY A 56 10.43 6.11 7.47
N ALA A 57 9.52 6.69 6.67
CA ALA A 57 8.30 7.30 7.20
C ALA A 57 7.19 6.29 7.59
N ALA A 58 7.29 5.02 7.18
CA ALA A 58 6.28 4.00 7.42
C ALA A 58 6.52 3.17 8.71
N SER A 59 7.59 3.45 9.45
CA SER A 59 7.95 2.73 10.69
C SER A 59 7.45 3.46 11.93
N MET A 60 6.16 3.74 11.99
CA MET A 60 5.49 3.87 13.28
C MET A 60 4.20 3.08 13.21
N PRO A 61 4.05 1.99 13.99
CA PRO A 61 2.73 1.48 14.25
C PRO A 61 1.94 2.64 14.87
N ALA A 62 0.83 3.02 14.24
CA ALA A 62 -0.14 3.89 14.88
C ALA A 62 -0.51 3.19 16.19
N ALA A 63 0.01 3.72 17.30
CA ALA A 63 -0.25 3.21 18.63
C ALA A 63 -1.76 3.06 18.76
N SER A 64 -2.19 1.83 19.02
CA SER A 64 -3.57 1.53 19.37
C SER A 64 -3.92 2.38 20.58
N ALA A 65 -4.67 3.46 20.38
CA ALA A 65 -5.33 4.12 21.48
C ALA A 65 -6.32 3.11 22.08
N PRO A 66 -6.23 2.73 23.36
CA PRO A 66 -7.25 1.91 23.96
C PRO A 66 -8.55 2.71 23.96
N ALA A 67 -9.62 2.12 23.44
CA ALA A 67 -10.96 2.62 23.63
C ALA A 67 -11.25 2.61 25.13
N ALA A 68 -11.19 3.78 25.77
CA ALA A 68 -11.65 3.97 27.13
C ALA A 68 -13.18 3.84 27.14
N GLY A 69 -13.61 2.63 27.52
CA GLY A 69 -14.78 2.30 28.33
C GLY A 69 -15.98 3.23 28.30
N ALA A 70 -17.09 2.65 27.87
CA ALA A 70 -18.44 3.12 28.08
C ALA A 70 -18.80 3.27 29.59
N LYS A 71 -19.31 4.47 29.93
CA LYS A 71 -20.52 4.83 30.71
C LYS A 71 -20.96 3.96 31.93
N PRO A 72 -21.33 4.61 33.06
CA PRO A 72 -22.51 4.27 33.86
C PRO A 72 -23.77 5.07 33.44
#